data_AF-A0A958EJB3-F1
#
_entry.id   AF-A0A958EJB3-F1
#
_cell.length_a   1.000
_cell.length_b   1.000
_cell.length_c   1.000
_cell.angle_alpha   90.00
_cell.angle_beta   90.00
_cell.angle_gamma   90.00
#
_symmetry.space_group_name_H-M   'P 1'
#
loop_
_entity.id
_entity.type
_entity.pdbx_description
1 polymer ?
#
loop_
_entity_poly.entity_id
_entity_poly.type
_entity_poly.pdbx_seq_one_letter_code
_entity_poly.pdbx_strand_id
1 'polypeptide(L)'
;METKSKTYLIIISTFVLGMVAGVLLAPMILGAPPPEQHSRRWDSKEGFVQRFEDFIQPTDEQREQVRTILEQHSLKFMRGRRQMMDQVRLDMDTLRQQLYPILTDEQKQRFEERMRHEPRRRRRN
;
A
#
# COMPACT_ATOMS: atom_id res chain seq x y z
N MET A 1 36.28 -31.84 13.00
CA MET A 1 35.09 -30.95 13.04
C MET A 1 33.88 -31.81 13.32
N GLU A 2 33.35 -31.67 14.53
CA GLU A 2 32.26 -32.45 15.14
C GLU A 2 31.09 -32.65 14.17
N THR A 3 30.60 -33.88 14.06
CA THR A 3 29.45 -34.28 13.21
C THR A 3 28.23 -33.37 13.38
N LYS A 4 28.06 -32.80 14.57
CA LYS A 4 27.03 -31.80 14.90
C LYS A 4 27.07 -30.56 13.99
N SER A 5 28.25 -30.00 13.72
CA SER A 5 28.39 -28.81 12.87
C SER A 5 28.01 -29.08 11.43
N LYS A 6 28.28 -30.28 10.91
CA LYS A 6 27.87 -30.68 9.56
C LYS A 6 26.35 -30.82 9.44
N THR A 7 25.70 -31.39 10.45
CA THR A 7 24.24 -31.49 10.50
C THR A 7 23.57 -30.12 10.53
N TYR A 8 24.05 -29.19 11.37
CA TYR A 8 23.53 -27.83 11.40
C TYR A 8 23.69 -27.12 10.05
N LEU A 9 24.82 -27.30 9.37
CA LEU A 9 25.09 -26.68 8.08
C LEU A 9 24.11 -27.19 7.01
N ILE A 10 23.80 -28.49 7.01
CA ILE A 10 22.81 -29.10 6.11
C ILE A 10 21.40 -28.54 6.39
N ILE A 11 21.01 -28.42 7.67
CA ILE A 11 19.68 -27.89 8.05
C ILE A 11 19.54 -26.42 7.64
N ILE A 12 20.58 -25.61 7.86
CA ILE A 12 20.56 -24.19 7.47
C ILE A 12 20.49 -24.07 5.95
N SER A 13 21.24 -24.87 5.20
CA SER A 13 21.25 -24.80 3.74
C SER A 13 19.92 -25.25 3.13
N THR A 14 19.27 -26.29 3.66
CA THR A 14 17.93 -26.68 3.21
C THR A 14 16.87 -25.64 3.55
N PHE A 15 16.97 -24.97 4.71
CA PHE A 15 16.05 -23.89 5.08
C PHE A 15 16.20 -22.67 4.16
N VAL A 16 17.44 -22.27 3.84
CA VAL A 16 17.70 -21.16 2.90
C VAL A 16 17.17 -21.50 1.50
N LEU A 17 17.39 -22.73 1.03
CA LEU A 17 16.84 -23.20 -0.24
C LEU A 17 15.30 -23.14 -0.26
N GLY A 18 14.64 -23.57 0.82
CA GLY A 18 13.19 -23.45 0.96
C GLY A 18 12.69 -22.01 0.95
N MET A 19 13.40 -21.10 1.63
CA MET A 19 13.06 -19.67 1.64
C MET A 19 13.20 -19.04 0.25
N VAL A 20 14.30 -19.33 -0.45
CA VAL A 20 14.52 -18.84 -1.83
C VAL A 20 13.44 -19.37 -2.77
N ALA A 21 13.14 -20.67 -2.70
CA ALA A 21 12.06 -21.27 -3.49
C ALA A 21 10.70 -20.63 -3.18
N GLY A 22 10.40 -20.39 -1.90
CA GLY A 22 9.18 -19.71 -1.47
C GLY A 22 9.06 -18.29 -2.03
N VAL A 23 10.12 -17.49 -1.98
CA VAL A 23 10.14 -16.12 -2.53
C VAL A 23 9.95 -16.11 -4.04
N LEU A 24 10.58 -17.04 -4.76
CA LEU A 24 10.48 -17.12 -6.22
C LEU A 24 9.11 -17.62 -6.69
N LEU A 25 8.48 -18.54 -5.95
CA LEU A 25 7.18 -19.12 -6.30
C LEU A 25 5.98 -18.32 -5.77
N ALA A 26 6.15 -17.52 -4.71
CA ALA A 26 5.09 -16.67 -4.16
C ALA A 26 4.36 -15.80 -5.20
N PRO A 27 5.03 -15.06 -6.11
CA PRO A 27 4.33 -14.24 -7.10
C PRO A 27 3.55 -15.06 -8.14
N MET A 28 3.91 -16.33 -8.37
CA MET A 28 3.20 -17.23 -9.28
C MET A 28 1.91 -17.77 -8.64
N ILE A 29 1.92 -18.04 -7.32
CA ILE A 29 0.78 -18.62 -6.60
C ILE A 29 -0.19 -17.54 -6.08
N LEU A 30 0.34 -16.44 -5.53
CA LEU A 30 -0.46 -15.38 -4.89
C LEU A 30 -0.86 -14.27 -5.87
N GLY A 31 -0.38 -14.34 -7.11
CA GLY A 31 -0.43 -13.23 -8.06
C GLY A 31 0.61 -12.17 -7.71
N ALA A 32 1.11 -11.46 -8.72
CA ALA A 32 1.98 -10.32 -8.49
C ALA A 32 1.20 -9.26 -7.66
N PRO A 33 1.81 -8.66 -6.62
CA PRO A 33 1.20 -7.52 -5.96
C PRO A 33 0.86 -6.47 -7.02
N PRO A 34 -0.35 -5.88 -7.00
CA PRO A 34 -0.73 -4.90 -8.00
C PRO A 34 0.34 -3.80 -8.01
N PRO A 35 0.88 -3.42 -9.18
CA PRO A 35 1.97 -2.47 -9.25
C PRO A 35 1.54 -1.19 -8.52
N GLU A 36 2.44 -0.60 -7.72
CA GLU A 36 2.20 0.60 -6.90
C GLU A 36 1.52 1.77 -7.66
N GLN A 37 1.61 1.76 -8.99
CA GLN A 37 0.85 2.65 -9.88
C GLN A 37 -0.68 2.59 -9.68
N HIS A 38 -1.25 1.48 -9.21
CA HIS A 38 -2.69 1.34 -8.96
C HIS A 38 -3.21 2.33 -7.91
N SER A 39 -2.38 2.68 -6.92
CA SER A 39 -2.71 3.68 -5.89
C SER A 39 -2.71 5.10 -6.46
N ARG A 40 -1.74 5.42 -7.32
CA ARG A 40 -1.60 6.75 -7.93
C ARG A 40 -2.67 7.06 -8.96
N ARG A 41 -3.32 6.07 -9.55
CA ARG A 41 -4.43 6.29 -10.50
C ARG A 41 -5.59 7.07 -9.86
N TRP A 42 -5.85 6.89 -8.56
CA TRP A 42 -6.91 7.66 -7.88
C TRP A 42 -6.49 9.10 -7.50
N ASP A 43 -5.22 9.46 -7.68
CA ASP A 43 -4.69 10.79 -7.35
C ASP A 43 -4.77 11.78 -8.52
N SER A 44 -5.15 11.32 -9.73
CA SER A 44 -5.30 12.16 -10.91
C SER A 44 -6.69 12.05 -11.51
N LYS A 45 -7.11 13.12 -12.20
CA LYS A 45 -8.36 13.16 -12.98
C LYS A 45 -8.39 12.00 -13.99
N GLU A 46 -7.37 11.90 -14.84
CA GLU A 46 -7.23 10.82 -15.83
C GLU A 46 -7.28 9.42 -15.22
N GLY A 47 -6.61 9.19 -14.08
CA GLY A 47 -6.60 7.85 -13.49
C GLY A 47 -7.93 7.48 -12.81
N PHE A 48 -8.69 8.48 -12.33
CA PHE A 48 -10.07 8.28 -11.88
C PHE A 48 -10.98 7.91 -13.05
N VAL A 49 -10.94 8.69 -14.13
CA VAL A 49 -11.74 8.44 -15.34
C VAL A 49 -11.41 7.06 -15.92
N GLN A 50 -10.13 6.77 -16.15
CA GLN A 50 -9.68 5.51 -16.73
C GLN A 50 -10.15 4.31 -15.91
N ARG A 51 -10.08 4.39 -14.57
CA ARG A 51 -10.53 3.28 -13.72
C ARG A 51 -12.04 3.05 -13.79
N PHE A 52 -12.83 4.11 -13.91
CA PHE A 52 -14.27 3.95 -14.09
C PHE A 52 -14.63 3.49 -15.50
N GLU A 53 -13.91 3.94 -16.52
CA GLU A 53 -14.06 3.40 -17.89
C GLU A 53 -13.68 1.93 -17.97
N ASP A 54 -12.61 1.49 -17.29
CA ASP A 54 -12.21 0.07 -17.22
C ASP A 54 -13.31 -0.80 -16.59
N PHE A 55 -14.07 -0.24 -15.63
CA PHE A 55 -15.15 -0.93 -14.94
C PHE A 55 -16.48 -0.90 -15.70
N ILE A 56 -16.84 0.25 -16.26
CA ILE A 56 -18.13 0.47 -16.96
C ILE A 56 -18.08 -0.12 -18.38
N GLN A 57 -16.90 -0.11 -19.02
CA GLN A 57 -16.68 -0.55 -20.39
C GLN A 57 -17.70 0.07 -21.37
N PRO A 58 -17.76 1.41 -21.48
CA PRO A 58 -18.75 2.08 -22.32
C PRO A 58 -18.55 1.74 -23.82
N THR A 59 -19.65 1.65 -24.56
CA THR A 59 -19.58 1.58 -26.04
C THR A 59 -18.99 2.87 -26.61
N ASP A 60 -18.60 2.85 -27.88
CA ASP A 60 -17.99 4.02 -28.51
C ASP A 60 -18.94 5.22 -28.57
N GLU A 61 -20.25 4.98 -28.71
CA GLU A 61 -21.28 6.02 -28.67
C GLU A 61 -21.49 6.60 -27.26
N GLN A 62 -21.25 5.79 -26.22
CA GLN A 62 -21.44 6.18 -24.81
C GLN A 62 -20.18 6.82 -24.21
N ARG A 63 -19.00 6.53 -24.78
CA ARG A 63 -17.69 6.87 -24.22
C ARG A 63 -17.57 8.35 -23.86
N GLU A 64 -17.95 9.23 -24.77
CA GLU A 64 -17.83 10.69 -24.55
C GLU A 64 -18.77 11.20 -23.45
N GLN A 65 -19.99 10.68 -23.39
CA GLN A 65 -20.98 11.04 -22.37
C GLN A 65 -20.53 10.56 -20.98
N VAL A 66 -20.09 9.31 -20.89
CA VAL A 66 -19.57 8.72 -19.65
C VAL A 66 -18.34 9.49 -19.17
N ARG A 67 -17.40 9.76 -20.07
CA ARG A 67 -16.19 10.53 -19.75
C ARG A 67 -16.52 11.90 -19.18
N THR A 68 -17.41 12.65 -19.83
CA THR A 68 -17.83 13.97 -19.36
C THR A 68 -18.37 13.93 -17.92
N ILE A 69 -19.22 12.94 -17.61
CA ILE A 69 -19.77 12.75 -16.26
C ILE A 69 -18.64 12.42 -15.26
N LEU A 70 -17.77 11.47 -15.59
CA LEU A 70 -16.67 11.07 -14.71
C LEU A 70 -15.71 12.22 -14.43
N GLU A 71 -15.41 13.04 -15.44
CA GLU A 71 -14.55 14.21 -15.30
C GLU A 71 -15.14 15.26 -14.35
N GLN A 72 -16.44 15.55 -14.44
CA GLN A 72 -17.12 16.47 -13.53
C GLN A 72 -17.06 15.99 -12.07
N HIS A 73 -17.21 14.68 -11.85
CA HIS A 73 -17.21 14.10 -10.52
C HIS A 73 -15.80 13.89 -9.94
N SER A 74 -14.78 13.76 -10.79
CA SER A 74 -13.39 13.52 -10.38
C SER A 74 -12.88 14.57 -9.38
N LEU A 75 -13.15 15.86 -9.62
CA LEU A 75 -12.70 16.96 -8.75
C LEU A 75 -13.36 16.93 -7.37
N LYS A 76 -14.64 16.53 -7.30
CA LYS A 76 -15.35 16.39 -6.01
C LYS A 76 -14.79 15.19 -5.25
N PHE A 77 -14.58 14.07 -5.93
CA PHE A 77 -13.99 12.88 -5.34
C PHE A 77 -12.57 13.15 -4.79
N MET A 78 -11.70 13.79 -5.59
CA MET A 78 -10.34 14.13 -5.18
C MET A 78 -10.31 15.05 -3.96
N ARG A 79 -11.19 16.06 -3.91
CA ARG A 79 -11.32 16.94 -2.74
C ARG A 79 -11.77 16.19 -1.50
N GLY A 80 -12.83 15.38 -1.61
CA GLY A 80 -13.33 14.58 -0.49
C GLY A 80 -12.29 13.60 0.02
N ARG A 81 -11.55 12.94 -0.89
CA ARG A 81 -10.46 12.03 -0.52
C ARG A 81 -9.33 12.76 0.20
N ARG A 82 -8.92 13.94 -0.26
CA ARG A 82 -7.89 14.74 0.43
C ARG A 82 -8.33 15.09 1.85
N GLN A 83 -9.55 15.59 2.01
CA GLN A 83 -10.11 15.93 3.32
C GLN A 83 -10.18 14.72 4.26
N MET A 84 -10.63 13.57 3.75
CA MET A 84 -10.65 12.32 4.51
C MET A 84 -9.23 11.90 4.94
N MET A 85 -8.25 11.96 4.04
CA MET A 85 -6.86 11.61 4.38
C MET A 85 -6.26 12.56 5.42
N ASP A 86 -6.59 13.84 5.36
CA ASP A 86 -6.15 14.81 6.36
C ASP A 86 -6.79 14.53 7.73
N GLN A 87 -8.08 14.18 7.77
CA GLN A 87 -8.76 13.77 9.01
C GLN A 87 -8.15 12.50 9.60
N VAL A 88 -7.93 11.46 8.78
CA VAL A 88 -7.31 10.20 9.21
C VAL A 88 -5.92 10.46 9.83
N ARG A 89 -5.13 11.37 9.25
CA ARG A 89 -3.82 11.74 9.81
C ARG A 89 -3.96 12.40 11.19
N LEU A 90 -4.89 13.33 11.35
CA LEU A 90 -5.15 13.97 12.64
C LEU A 90 -5.57 12.95 13.70
N ASP A 91 -6.43 12.00 13.32
CA ASP A 91 -6.88 10.94 14.22
C ASP A 91 -5.72 10.01 14.60
N MET A 92 -4.83 9.67 13.65
CA MET A 92 -3.64 8.86 13.93
C MET A 92 -2.61 9.59 14.80
N ASP A 93 -2.44 10.91 14.63
CA ASP A 93 -1.59 11.71 15.50
C ASP A 93 -2.14 11.77 16.93
N THR A 94 -3.46 11.90 17.07
CA THR A 94 -4.15 11.86 18.37
C THR A 94 -3.98 10.50 19.03
N LEU A 95 -4.21 9.42 18.28
CA LEU A 95 -4.01 8.05 18.75
C LEU A 95 -2.56 7.84 19.22
N ARG A 96 -1.57 8.33 18.46
CA ARG A 96 -0.16 8.28 18.85
C ARG A 96 0.06 9.00 20.17
N GLN A 97 -0.44 10.22 20.34
CA GLN A 97 -0.27 10.99 21.58
C GLN A 97 -0.89 10.30 22.80
N GLN A 98 -2.02 9.62 22.63
CA GLN A 98 -2.70 8.90 23.71
C GLN A 98 -2.00 7.59 24.08
N LEU A 99 -1.46 6.87 23.09
CA LEU A 99 -0.79 5.59 23.33
C LEU A 99 0.66 5.76 23.80
N TYR A 100 1.40 6.76 23.30
CA TYR A 100 2.84 6.88 23.58
C TYR A 100 3.23 6.84 25.08
N PRO A 101 2.46 7.48 26.01
CA PRO A 101 2.77 7.45 27.44
C PRO A 101 2.61 6.07 28.10
N ILE A 102 1.78 5.18 27.54
CA ILE A 102 1.50 3.86 28.12
C ILE A 102 2.34 2.73 27.51
N LEU A 103 3.07 3.01 26.43
CA LEU A 103 3.92 2.03 25.76
C LEU A 103 5.27 1.90 26.45
N THR A 104 5.80 0.67 26.48
CA THR A 104 7.20 0.42 26.82
C THR A 104 8.13 0.92 25.70
N ASP A 105 9.42 1.09 25.98
CA ASP A 105 10.35 1.62 24.99
C ASP A 105 10.52 0.69 23.76
N GLU A 106 10.50 -0.62 23.97
CA GLU A 106 10.49 -1.60 22.87
C GLU A 106 9.20 -1.51 22.03
N GLN A 107 8.06 -1.26 22.67
CA GLN A 107 6.79 -1.06 21.97
C GLN A 107 6.77 0.26 21.18
N LYS A 108 7.34 1.35 21.71
CA LYS A 108 7.50 2.62 21.00
C LYS A 108 8.34 2.44 19.74
N GLN A 109 9.45 1.71 19.82
CA GLN A 109 10.31 1.46 18.67
C GLN A 109 9.57 0.71 17.55
N ARG A 110 8.88 -0.39 17.88
CA ARG A 110 8.04 -1.13 16.91
C ARG A 110 6.92 -0.27 16.34
N PHE A 111 6.31 0.58 17.17
CA PHE A 111 5.24 1.49 16.75
C PHE A 111 5.76 2.52 15.75
N GLU A 112 6.92 3.14 16.00
CA GLU A 112 7.54 4.10 15.09
C GLU A 112 8.01 3.48 13.77
N GLU A 113 8.55 2.26 13.80
CA GLU A 113 8.91 1.52 12.58
C GLU A 113 7.71 1.29 11.68
N ARG A 114 6.55 0.87 12.25
CA ARG A 114 5.33 0.70 11.45
C ARG A 114 4.76 2.02 10.95
N MET A 115 4.81 3.08 11.76
CA MET A 115 4.30 4.40 11.38
C MET A 115 5.18 5.12 10.35
N ARG A 116 6.47 4.78 10.24
CA ARG A 116 7.40 5.34 9.23
C ARG A 116 7.09 4.88 7.80
N HIS A 117 6.38 3.76 7.62
CA HIS A 117 6.00 3.25 6.30
C HIS A 117 4.77 3.93 5.68
N GLU A 118 4.09 4.82 6.40
CA GLU A 118 3.17 5.75 5.72
C GLU A 118 4.01 6.78 4.96
N PRO A 119 3.85 6.91 3.63
CA PRO A 119 4.62 7.86 2.86
C PRO A 119 4.28 9.25 3.38
N ARG A 120 5.19 9.82 4.17
CA ARG A 120 5.27 11.24 4.52
C ARG A 120 5.41 12.05 3.23
N ARG A 121 4.34 12.17 2.46
CA ARG A 121 4.25 13.09 1.33
C ARG A 121 4.09 14.49 1.91
N ARG A 122 5.27 15.04 2.23
CA ARG A 122 5.67 16.45 2.21
C ARG A 122 4.60 17.42 2.68
N ARG A 123 4.77 17.89 3.93
CA ARG A 123 4.61 19.31 4.25
C ARG A 123 5.26 20.11 3.11
N ARG A 124 4.46 20.73 2.25
CA ARG A 124 4.90 21.78 1.34
C ARG A 124 4.21 23.04 1.83
N ASN A 125 4.99 23.85 2.55
CA ASN A 125 4.75 25.30 2.61
C ASN A 125 4.71 25.85 1.18
#